data_AF-A0A7C6NNC5-F1
#
_entry.id   AF-A0A7C6NNC5-F1
#
_cell.length_a   1.000
_cell.length_b   1.000
_cell.length_c   1.000
_cell.angle_alpha   90.00
_cell.angle_beta   90.00
_cell.angle_gamma   90.00
#
_symmetry.space_group_name_H-M   'P 1'
#
loop_
_entity.id
_entity.type
_entity.pdbx_description
1 polymer ?
#
loop_
_entity_poly.entity_id
_entity_poly.type
_entity_poly.pdbx_seq_one_letter_code
_entity_poly.pdbx_strand_id
1 'polypeptide(L)'
;MKPIKREPLLYMLVLMAAMAACSGPKGVVAIEPNGGAPLLEDSISYELIVLDPGFESWYLLHGTPTKYRSQSYYENWNHRYVSEWNHKATSPGKHSFFQPIHGYEQGVDYGFELNHKLFYYFQYVERELKIPILVNRPATL
;
A
#
# COMPACT_ATOMS: atom_id res chain seq x y z
N MET A 1 28.90 53.38 1.58
CA MET A 1 29.23 51.94 1.76
C MET A 1 29.32 51.62 3.26
N LYS A 2 28.48 50.73 3.80
CA LYS A 2 28.64 50.20 5.17
C LYS A 2 29.41 48.86 5.10
N PRO A 3 30.38 48.59 6.00
CA PRO A 3 31.14 47.35 5.95
C PRO A 3 30.27 46.16 6.37
N ILE A 4 30.23 45.14 5.50
CA ILE A 4 29.57 43.87 5.75
C ILE A 4 30.32 43.18 6.90
N LYS A 5 29.61 42.90 8.01
CA LYS A 5 30.18 42.22 9.18
C LYS A 5 30.50 40.77 8.82
N ARG A 6 31.73 40.32 9.09
CA ARG A 6 32.28 39.00 8.71
C ARG A 6 31.89 37.86 9.67
N GLU A 7 31.33 38.20 10.83
CA GLU A 7 30.86 37.25 11.86
C GLU A 7 29.77 36.28 11.37
N PRO A 8 28.65 36.71 10.73
CA PRO A 8 27.65 35.76 10.22
C PRO A 8 28.15 34.92 9.04
N LEU A 9 29.20 35.37 8.33
CA LEU A 9 29.79 34.64 7.21
C LEU A 9 30.56 33.40 7.69
N LEU A 10 31.23 33.50 8.84
CA LEU A 10 31.94 32.38 9.47
C LEU A 10 30.97 31.28 9.95
N TYR A 11 29.83 31.66 10.52
CA TYR A 11 28.82 30.69 10.97
C TYR A 11 28.19 29.89 9.82
N MET A 12 27.94 30.55 8.68
CA MET A 12 27.41 29.86 7.48
C MET A 12 28.42 28.89 6.87
N LEU A 13 29.72 29.18 6.97
CA LEU A 13 30.79 28.33 6.44
C LEU A 13 31.03 27.09 7.33
N VAL A 14 30.85 27.22 8.65
CA VAL A 14 30.90 26.09 9.60
C VAL A 14 29.67 25.17 9.44
N LEU A 15 28.48 25.73 9.18
CA LEU A 15 27.26 24.94 8.99
C LEU A 15 27.29 24.07 7.72
N MET A 16 27.95 24.53 6.65
CA MET A 16 28.13 23.74 5.43
C MET A 16 29.16 22.61 5.57
N ALA A 17 30.17 22.75 6.42
CA ALA A 17 31.17 21.70 6.66
C ALA A 17 30.58 20.48 7.39
N ALA A 18 29.50 20.64 8.16
CA ALA A 18 28.86 19.57 8.91
C ALA A 18 28.11 18.56 8.01
N MET A 19 27.79 18.90 6.76
CA MET A 19 27.09 18.01 5.83
C MET A 19 28.03 17.15 4.95
N ALA A 20 29.36 17.28 5.09
CA ALA A 20 30.33 16.57 4.25
C ALA A 20 30.76 15.18 4.79
N ALA A 21 30.19 14.69 5.88
CA ALA A 21 30.56 13.41 6.50
C ALA A 21 29.46 12.35 6.39
N CYS A 22 29.11 11.96 5.15
CA CYS A 22 28.37 10.72 4.88
C CYS A 22 29.26 9.77 4.07
N SER A 23 30.13 9.02 4.74
CA SER A 23 30.77 7.83 4.17
C SER A 23 29.83 6.63 4.35
N GLY A 24 29.08 6.29 3.30
CA GLY A 24 28.33 5.03 3.22
C GLY A 24 29.26 3.81 3.10
N PRO A 25 28.83 2.60 3.51
CA PRO A 25 29.67 1.42 3.47
C PRO A 25 30.03 1.06 2.02
N LYS A 26 31.33 0.91 1.75
CA LYS A 26 31.84 0.30 0.51
C LYS A 26 31.81 -1.22 0.66
N GLY A 27 30.70 -1.84 0.27
CA GLY A 27 30.63 -3.27 0.00
C GLY A 27 31.09 -3.54 -1.43
N VAL A 28 32.23 -4.20 -1.59
CA VAL A 28 32.73 -4.72 -2.88
C VAL A 28 32.05 -6.06 -3.13
N VAL A 29 31.30 -6.19 -4.22
CA VAL A 29 30.94 -7.50 -4.79
C VAL A 29 31.81 -7.70 -6.02
N ALA A 30 32.80 -8.59 -5.91
CA ALA A 30 33.47 -9.15 -7.07
C ALA A 30 32.59 -10.30 -7.58
N ILE A 31 32.12 -10.21 -8.83
CA ILE A 31 31.46 -11.32 -9.52
C ILE A 31 32.51 -11.94 -10.44
N GLU A 32 32.96 -13.17 -10.12
CA GLU A 32 33.67 -14.01 -11.07
C GLU A 32 32.69 -14.55 -12.13
N PRO A 33 33.08 -14.64 -13.41
CA PRO A 33 32.23 -15.17 -14.45
C PRO A 33 32.40 -16.68 -14.52
N ASN A 34 31.57 -17.45 -13.80
CA ASN A 34 31.39 -18.85 -14.13
C ASN A 34 30.02 -19.38 -13.70
N GLY A 35 29.21 -19.70 -14.71
CA GLY A 35 28.39 -20.92 -14.72
C GLY A 35 27.27 -21.00 -13.69
N GLY A 36 26.31 -20.11 -13.80
CA GLY A 36 25.05 -20.20 -13.08
C GLY A 36 24.36 -18.86 -13.14
N ALA A 37 23.55 -18.64 -14.18
CA ALA A 37 22.60 -17.54 -14.13
C ALA A 37 21.85 -17.69 -12.80
N PRO A 38 21.79 -16.65 -11.94
CA PRO A 38 20.77 -16.63 -10.91
C PRO A 38 19.47 -16.81 -11.67
N LEU A 39 18.72 -17.86 -11.38
CA LEU A 39 17.30 -17.85 -11.68
C LEU A 39 16.79 -16.66 -10.85
N LEU A 40 16.74 -15.49 -11.48
CA LEU A 40 15.99 -14.35 -11.00
C LEU A 40 14.57 -14.87 -10.98
N GLU A 41 14.17 -15.38 -9.82
CA GLU A 41 12.77 -15.65 -9.52
C GLU A 41 12.11 -14.27 -9.63
N ASP A 42 11.54 -14.01 -10.80
CA ASP A 42 10.85 -12.75 -11.09
C ASP A 42 9.62 -12.72 -10.19
N SER A 43 9.80 -12.19 -8.98
CA SER A 43 8.76 -12.17 -7.97
C SER A 43 7.66 -11.26 -8.46
N ILE A 44 6.50 -11.85 -8.79
CA ILE A 44 5.35 -11.09 -9.26
C ILE A 44 4.82 -10.25 -8.10
N SER A 45 4.93 -8.93 -8.19
CA SER A 45 4.37 -7.99 -7.23
C SER A 45 3.02 -7.47 -7.70
N TYR A 46 2.03 -7.48 -6.82
CA TYR A 46 0.69 -6.96 -7.09
C TYR A 46 0.47 -5.66 -6.32
N GLU A 47 -0.25 -4.72 -6.94
CA GLU A 47 -0.60 -3.44 -6.33
C GLU A 47 -2.13 -3.26 -6.34
N LEU A 48 -2.66 -2.78 -5.21
CA LEU A 48 -4.05 -2.35 -5.11
C LEU A 48 -4.16 -0.85 -5.39
N ILE A 49 -4.76 -0.51 -6.52
CA ILE A 49 -5.05 0.88 -6.89
C ILE A 49 -6.48 1.22 -6.44
N VAL A 50 -6.61 2.14 -5.48
CA VAL A 50 -7.90 2.67 -5.03
C VAL A 50 -8.05 4.10 -5.51
N LEU A 51 -9.15 4.38 -6.22
CA LEU A 51 -9.42 5.71 -6.80
C LEU A 51 -10.13 6.67 -5.84
N ASP A 52 -10.55 6.18 -4.67
CA ASP A 52 -11.20 7.00 -3.66
C ASP A 52 -10.14 7.74 -2.81
N PRO A 53 -10.07 9.08 -2.88
CA PRO A 53 -9.05 9.85 -2.16
C PRO A 53 -9.23 9.82 -0.63
N GLY A 54 -10.43 9.52 -0.13
CA GLY A 54 -10.71 9.42 1.30
C GLY A 54 -10.19 8.13 1.93
N PHE A 55 -9.98 7.10 1.12
CA PHE A 55 -9.63 5.77 1.62
C PHE A 55 -8.28 5.72 2.34
N GLU A 56 -7.21 6.28 1.76
CA GLU A 56 -5.86 6.18 2.35
C GLU A 56 -5.80 6.82 3.75
N SER A 57 -6.40 8.00 3.91
CA SER A 57 -6.46 8.66 5.22
C SER A 57 -7.25 7.84 6.23
N TRP A 58 -8.39 7.28 5.81
CA TRP A 58 -9.20 6.42 6.67
C TRP A 58 -8.45 5.12 7.04
N TYR A 59 -7.76 4.50 6.09
CA TYR A 59 -7.00 3.28 6.26
C TYR A 59 -5.87 3.47 7.29
N LEU A 60 -5.12 4.57 7.22
CA LEU A 60 -4.07 4.88 8.19
C LEU A 60 -4.59 5.01 9.63
N LEU A 61 -5.82 5.50 9.82
CA LEU A 61 -6.44 5.66 11.14
C LEU A 61 -7.03 4.37 11.71
N HIS A 62 -7.41 3.42 10.84
CA HIS A 62 -8.13 2.20 11.25
C HIS A 62 -7.28 0.93 11.14
N GLY A 63 -6.25 0.92 10.30
CA GLY A 63 -5.32 -0.18 10.04
C GLY A 63 -4.29 -0.36 11.15
N THR A 64 -4.74 -0.51 12.40
CA THR A 64 -3.86 -0.70 13.55
C THR A 64 -3.51 -2.19 13.74
N PRO A 65 -2.24 -2.57 14.00
CA PRO A 65 -1.82 -3.96 14.14
C PRO A 65 -2.61 -4.79 15.17
N THR A 66 -3.10 -4.16 16.24
CA THR A 66 -3.92 -4.82 17.28
C THR A 66 -5.26 -5.34 16.76
N LYS A 67 -5.74 -4.83 15.63
CA LYS A 67 -6.99 -5.25 14.98
C LYS A 67 -6.77 -6.23 13.84
N TYR A 68 -5.52 -6.54 13.51
CA TYR A 68 -5.23 -7.42 12.39
C TYR A 68 -5.76 -8.83 12.63
N ARG A 69 -6.12 -9.49 11.54
CA ARG A 69 -6.53 -10.90 11.46
C ARG A 69 -5.55 -11.65 10.56
N SER A 70 -5.69 -12.97 10.49
CA SER A 70 -4.82 -13.78 9.63
C SER A 70 -4.98 -13.43 8.16
N GLN A 71 -3.95 -13.71 7.35
CA GLN A 71 -4.05 -13.61 5.89
C GLN A 71 -5.24 -14.40 5.34
N SER A 72 -5.41 -15.64 5.80
CA SER A 72 -6.54 -16.50 5.42
C SER A 72 -7.91 -15.88 5.76
N TYR A 73 -8.01 -15.10 6.83
CA TYR A 73 -9.25 -14.39 7.13
C TYR A 73 -9.55 -13.35 6.05
N TYR A 74 -8.55 -12.56 5.66
CA TYR A 74 -8.71 -11.53 4.64
C TYR A 74 -8.99 -12.12 3.26
N GLU A 75 -8.26 -13.16 2.84
CA GLU A 75 -8.50 -13.85 1.57
C GLU A 75 -9.93 -14.38 1.45
N ASN A 76 -10.41 -15.06 2.50
CA ASN A 76 -11.76 -15.61 2.53
C ASN A 76 -12.84 -14.53 2.43
N TRP A 77 -12.66 -13.39 3.10
CA TRP A 77 -13.61 -12.27 3.01
C TRP A 77 -13.51 -11.52 1.69
N ASN A 78 -12.29 -11.23 1.23
CA ASN A 78 -12.05 -10.53 -0.02
C ASN A 78 -12.64 -11.26 -1.21
N HIS A 79 -12.51 -12.59 -1.26
CA HIS A 79 -13.15 -13.38 -2.30
C HIS A 79 -14.67 -13.16 -2.35
N ARG A 80 -15.33 -13.17 -1.19
CA ARG A 80 -16.78 -12.91 -1.08
C ARG A 80 -17.15 -11.49 -1.48
N TYR A 81 -16.38 -10.50 -1.02
CA TYR A 81 -16.61 -9.10 -1.34
C TYR A 81 -16.39 -8.81 -2.82
N VAL A 82 -15.29 -9.27 -3.43
CA VAL A 82 -14.98 -9.09 -4.86
C VAL A 82 -16.07 -9.71 -5.72
N SER A 83 -16.52 -10.93 -5.40
CA SER A 83 -17.61 -11.60 -6.12
C SER A 83 -18.89 -10.75 -6.12
N GLU A 84 -19.33 -10.29 -4.95
CA GLU A 84 -20.56 -9.50 -4.81
C GLU A 84 -20.42 -8.09 -5.40
N TRP A 85 -19.26 -7.47 -5.25
CA TRP A 85 -18.93 -6.20 -5.87
C TRP A 85 -19.03 -6.27 -7.39
N ASN A 86 -18.39 -7.28 -8.00
CA ASN A 86 -18.42 -7.50 -9.44
C ASN A 86 -19.82 -7.86 -9.94
N HIS A 87 -20.59 -8.64 -9.17
CA HIS A 87 -21.99 -8.90 -9.47
C HIS A 87 -22.82 -7.61 -9.54
N LYS A 88 -22.63 -6.69 -8.58
CA LYS A 88 -23.31 -5.38 -8.61
C LYS A 88 -22.83 -4.49 -9.76
N ALA A 89 -21.54 -4.53 -10.10
CA ALA A 89 -20.96 -3.75 -11.20
C ALA A 89 -21.51 -4.17 -12.59
N THR A 90 -21.95 -5.41 -12.75
CA THR A 90 -22.51 -5.92 -14.01
C THR A 90 -23.98 -5.57 -14.23
N SER A 91 -24.68 -5.01 -13.23
CA SER A 91 -26.09 -4.62 -13.31
C SER A 91 -26.25 -3.14 -13.70
N PRO A 92 -26.54 -2.81 -14.97
CA PRO A 92 -26.62 -1.41 -15.41
C PRO A 92 -27.83 -0.71 -14.79
N GLY A 93 -27.63 0.46 -14.16
CA GLY A 93 -28.71 1.26 -13.55
C GLY A 93 -28.35 1.84 -12.18
N LYS A 94 -29.11 1.49 -11.13
CA LYS A 94 -28.99 2.01 -9.74
C LYS A 94 -27.62 1.78 -9.07
N HIS A 95 -26.71 1.04 -9.69
CA HIS A 95 -25.42 0.61 -9.14
C HIS A 95 -24.22 1.25 -9.85
N SER A 96 -24.35 2.48 -10.36
CA SER A 96 -23.27 3.21 -11.06
C SER A 96 -21.98 3.41 -10.24
N PHE A 97 -22.06 3.27 -8.91
CA PHE A 97 -20.90 3.32 -8.02
C PHE A 97 -19.93 2.14 -8.20
N PHE A 98 -20.43 0.95 -8.52
CA PHE A 98 -19.62 -0.26 -8.55
C PHE A 98 -18.89 -0.38 -9.89
N GLN A 99 -17.56 -0.37 -9.84
CA GLN A 99 -16.67 -0.61 -10.99
C GLN A 99 -16.04 -2.00 -10.88
N PRO A 100 -15.99 -2.81 -11.94
CA PRO A 100 -15.42 -4.15 -11.84
C PRO A 100 -13.99 -4.15 -11.28
N ILE A 101 -13.74 -5.04 -10.32
CA ILE A 101 -12.40 -5.34 -9.80
C ILE A 101 -11.83 -6.47 -10.65
N HIS A 102 -10.71 -6.21 -11.30
CA HIS A 102 -10.00 -7.17 -12.15
C HIS A 102 -8.73 -7.66 -11.46
N GLY A 103 -8.33 -8.91 -11.73
CA GLY A 103 -7.03 -9.44 -11.30
C GLY A 103 -6.93 -9.92 -9.86
N TYR A 104 -8.06 -10.06 -9.14
CA TYR A 104 -8.11 -10.75 -7.84
C TYR A 104 -8.77 -12.12 -7.99
N GLU A 105 -7.97 -13.18 -7.93
CA GLU A 105 -8.35 -14.56 -8.20
C GLU A 105 -8.23 -15.45 -6.96
N GLN A 106 -9.11 -16.44 -6.85
CA GLN A 106 -9.07 -17.37 -5.72
C GLN A 106 -7.85 -18.29 -5.81
N GLY A 107 -7.10 -18.41 -4.71
CA GLY A 107 -5.95 -19.31 -4.60
C GLY A 107 -4.62 -18.70 -5.03
N VAL A 108 -4.61 -17.45 -5.51
CA VAL A 108 -3.40 -16.66 -5.75
C VAL A 108 -2.98 -15.97 -4.44
N ASP A 109 -1.71 -16.11 -4.06
CA ASP A 109 -1.14 -15.43 -2.89
C ASP A 109 -0.70 -14.01 -3.27
N TYR A 110 -1.58 -13.05 -3.00
CA TYR A 110 -1.30 -11.62 -3.17
C TYR A 110 -0.51 -11.00 -2.00
N GLY A 111 -0.20 -11.80 -0.98
CA GLY A 111 0.44 -11.35 0.24
C GLY A 111 -0.51 -10.69 1.25
N PHE A 112 -0.04 -10.61 2.50
CA PHE A 112 -0.82 -10.08 3.61
C PHE A 112 -1.27 -8.63 3.40
N GLU A 113 -0.37 -7.74 2.96
CA GLU A 113 -0.63 -6.30 2.90
C GLU A 113 -1.74 -5.96 1.89
N LEU A 114 -1.69 -6.55 0.69
CA LEU A 114 -2.72 -6.35 -0.32
C LEU A 114 -4.06 -6.87 0.18
N ASN A 115 -4.09 -8.09 0.71
CA ASN A 115 -5.31 -8.70 1.24
C ASN A 115 -5.91 -7.87 2.38
N HIS A 116 -5.07 -7.37 3.28
CA HIS A 116 -5.49 -6.50 4.37
C HIS A 116 -6.07 -5.18 3.84
N LYS A 117 -5.35 -4.50 2.94
CA LYS A 117 -5.78 -3.21 2.39
C LYS A 117 -7.08 -3.33 1.59
N LEU A 118 -7.22 -4.39 0.77
CA LEU A 118 -8.44 -4.66 0.02
C LEU A 118 -9.64 -4.91 0.94
N PHE A 119 -9.46 -5.70 2.01
CA PHE A 119 -10.51 -5.94 3.00
C PHE A 119 -10.95 -4.63 3.66
N TYR A 120 -9.99 -3.79 4.05
CA TYR A 120 -10.26 -2.49 4.65
C TYR A 120 -10.95 -1.54 3.69
N TYR A 121 -10.67 -1.60 2.39
CA TYR A 121 -11.40 -0.82 1.39
C TYR A 121 -12.89 -1.19 1.38
N PHE A 122 -13.23 -2.48 1.43
CA PHE A 122 -14.63 -2.88 1.53
C PHE A 122 -15.28 -2.42 2.84
N GLN A 123 -14.56 -2.46 3.95
CA GLN A 123 -15.08 -1.92 5.21
C GLN A 123 -15.28 -0.40 5.16
N TYR A 124 -14.37 0.34 4.52
CA TYR A 124 -14.51 1.78 4.28
C TYR A 124 -15.80 2.07 3.50
N VAL A 125 -16.03 1.35 2.39
CA VAL A 125 -17.25 1.53 1.58
C VAL A 125 -18.52 1.24 2.40
N GLU A 126 -18.54 0.15 3.17
CA GLU A 126 -19.74 -0.22 3.94
C GLU A 126 -19.98 0.62 5.19
N ARG A 127 -18.91 1.07 5.85
CA ARG A 127 -18.98 1.73 7.17
C ARG A 127 -18.83 3.23 7.08
N GLU A 128 -17.97 3.74 6.20
CA GLU A 128 -17.76 5.18 6.02
C GLU A 128 -18.74 5.72 4.99
N LEU A 129 -18.75 5.16 3.78
CA LEU A 129 -19.62 5.62 2.70
C LEU A 129 -21.08 5.15 2.85
N LYS A 130 -21.34 4.21 3.76
CA LYS A 130 -22.66 3.60 4.02
C LYS A 130 -23.26 2.90 2.79
N ILE A 131 -22.43 2.42 1.88
CA ILE A 131 -22.86 1.70 0.68
C ILE A 131 -22.80 0.19 0.97
N PRO A 132 -23.94 -0.52 1.06
CA PRO A 132 -23.93 -1.94 1.38
C PRO A 132 -23.42 -2.78 0.21
N ILE A 133 -22.45 -3.66 0.50
CA ILE A 133 -21.94 -4.65 -0.45
C ILE A 133 -22.54 -6.02 -0.11
N LEU A 134 -22.33 -6.47 1.13
CA LEU A 134 -22.80 -7.75 1.65
C LEU A 134 -23.97 -7.57 2.63
N VAL A 135 -24.86 -8.56 2.65
CA VAL A 135 -25.91 -8.68 3.68
C VAL A 135 -25.29 -9.15 5.00
N ASN A 136 -24.43 -10.18 4.94
CA ASN A 136 -23.79 -10.81 6.11
C ASN A 136 -22.33 -10.38 6.25
N ARG A 137 -22.14 -9.24 6.93
CA ARG A 137 -20.84 -8.57 7.12
C ARG A 137 -20.11 -9.09 8.36
N PRO A 138 -18.77 -9.04 8.41
CA PRO A 138 -18.03 -9.36 9.63
C PRO A 138 -18.38 -8.36 10.73
N ALA A 139 -18.59 -8.88 11.95
CA ALA A 139 -19.12 -8.09 13.07
C ALA A 139 -18.18 -6.96 13.52
N THR A 140 -16.86 -7.12 13.37
CA THR A 140 -15.87 -6.18 13.92
C THR A 140 -14.66 -5.98 13.00
N LEU A 141 -14.16 -4.74 13.05
CA LEU A 141 -12.79 -4.35 12.73
C LEU A 141 -11.99 -4.29 14.03
#